data_AF-A0A971MZL5-F1
#
_entry.id   AF-A0A971MZL5-F1
#
_cell.length_a   1.000
_cell.length_b   1.000
_cell.length_c   1.000
_cell.angle_alpha   90.00
_cell.angle_beta   90.00
_cell.angle_gamma   90.00
#
_symmetry.space_group_name_H-M   'P 1'
#
loop_
_entity.id
_entity.type
_entity.pdbx_description
1 polymer ?
#
loop_
_entity_poly.entity_id
_entity_poly.type
_entity_poly.pdbx_seq_one_letter_code
_entity_poly.pdbx_strand_id
1 'polypeptide(L)'
;MKKIQEKILAIFLIAIILTSLVACGGGKDSIVGKWIPAGDSADSLGLEDLEELGVGADGMVMEFTKDGKVKLLVNDKPIEDFFVGILLDFGMSQSEAEEAAKEMAFDMTYKVNGDKISMTSNMDGETETVEGTFKISGNNLTMNMDGETITFKKK
;
A
#
# COMPACT_ATOMS: atom_id res chain seq x y z
N MET A 1 -23.64 -18.90 44.86
CA MET A 1 -24.25 -18.26 43.67
C MET A 1 -23.50 -17.01 43.16
N LYS A 2 -22.75 -16.25 43.98
CA LYS A 2 -22.02 -15.02 43.54
C LYS A 2 -20.85 -15.27 42.55
N LYS A 3 -20.08 -16.35 42.74
CA LYS A 3 -18.91 -16.67 41.89
C LYS A 3 -19.24 -17.11 40.45
N ILE A 4 -20.47 -17.58 40.19
CA ILE A 4 -20.90 -18.02 38.86
C ILE A 4 -21.41 -16.80 38.06
N GLN A 5 -22.07 -15.84 38.72
CA GLN A 5 -22.52 -14.61 38.08
C GLN A 5 -21.36 -13.69 37.67
N GLU A 6 -20.29 -13.61 38.47
CA GLU A 6 -19.06 -12.86 38.11
C GLU A 6 -18.35 -13.47 36.89
N LYS A 7 -18.28 -14.80 36.78
CA LYS A 7 -17.69 -15.48 35.62
C LYS A 7 -18.53 -15.31 34.35
N ILE A 8 -19.86 -15.33 34.46
CA ILE A 8 -20.77 -15.09 33.33
C ILE A 8 -20.69 -13.64 32.86
N LEU A 9 -20.62 -12.68 33.78
CA LEU A 9 -20.50 -11.25 33.44
C LEU A 9 -19.19 -10.96 32.68
N ALA A 10 -18.07 -11.55 33.11
CA ALA A 10 -16.78 -11.41 32.44
C ALA A 10 -16.77 -12.02 31.04
N ILE A 11 -17.40 -13.20 30.86
CA ILE A 11 -17.52 -13.85 29.54
C ILE A 11 -18.42 -13.04 28.61
N PHE A 12 -19.49 -12.43 29.12
CA PHE A 12 -20.38 -11.59 28.33
C PHE A 12 -19.71 -10.27 27.91
N LEU A 13 -18.88 -9.68 28.77
CA LEU A 13 -18.10 -8.47 28.46
C LEU A 13 -17.04 -8.74 27.39
N ILE A 14 -16.36 -9.90 27.46
CA ILE A 14 -15.41 -10.33 26.43
C ILE A 14 -16.13 -10.65 25.11
N ALA A 15 -17.32 -11.28 25.16
CA ALA A 15 -18.11 -11.58 23.96
C ALA A 15 -18.66 -10.32 23.25
N ILE A 16 -18.98 -9.26 24.00
CA ILE A 16 -19.40 -7.98 23.42
C ILE A 16 -18.22 -7.24 22.75
N ILE A 17 -17.03 -7.30 23.34
CA ILE A 17 -15.80 -6.76 22.72
C ILE A 17 -15.46 -7.54 21.44
N LEU A 18 -15.64 -8.86 21.44
CA LEU A 18 -15.40 -9.72 20.27
C LEU A 18 -16.42 -9.54 19.15
N THR A 19 -17.63 -9.04 19.45
CA THR A 19 -18.69 -8.83 18.44
C THR A 19 -18.78 -7.38 17.94
N SER A 20 -18.18 -6.42 18.64
CA SER A 20 -17.91 -5.08 18.09
C SER A 20 -16.82 -5.08 17.01
N LEU A 21 -16.00 -6.14 16.93
CA LEU A 21 -15.17 -6.45 15.76
C LEU A 21 -16.02 -7.09 14.67
N VAL A 22 -17.02 -6.37 14.16
CA VAL A 22 -17.57 -6.71 12.84
C VAL A 22 -16.45 -6.43 11.85
N ALA A 23 -15.66 -7.47 11.61
CA ALA A 23 -14.60 -7.57 10.65
C ALA A 23 -15.17 -7.27 9.25
N CYS A 24 -15.13 -5.99 8.90
CA CYS A 24 -15.10 -5.53 7.52
C CYS A 24 -13.65 -5.22 7.09
N GLY A 25 -12.67 -5.85 7.77
CA GLY A 25 -11.26 -5.89 7.39
C GLY A 25 -11.02 -7.23 6.71
N GLY A 26 -11.08 -7.22 5.37
CA GLY A 26 -10.93 -8.44 4.59
C GLY A 26 -9.53 -9.03 4.80
N GLY A 27 -9.41 -10.35 4.63
CA GLY A 27 -8.11 -11.04 4.73
C GLY A 27 -7.07 -10.52 3.72
N LYS A 28 -5.87 -11.08 3.72
CA LYS A 28 -4.76 -10.70 2.83
C LYS A 28 -5.17 -10.53 1.36
N ASP A 29 -6.13 -11.32 0.87
CA ASP A 29 -6.66 -11.25 -0.49
C ASP A 29 -7.57 -10.05 -0.78
N SER A 30 -8.01 -9.32 0.25
CA SER A 30 -8.98 -8.23 0.09
C SER A 30 -8.38 -6.96 -0.52
N ILE A 31 -7.13 -6.66 -0.18
CA ILE A 31 -6.39 -5.51 -0.72
C ILE A 31 -5.70 -5.82 -2.05
N VAL A 32 -5.58 -7.10 -2.40
CA VAL A 32 -4.94 -7.54 -3.65
C VAL A 32 -5.63 -6.91 -4.86
N GLY A 33 -4.85 -6.24 -5.70
CA GLY A 33 -5.34 -5.54 -6.86
C GLY A 33 -4.51 -4.31 -7.20
N LYS A 34 -4.99 -3.60 -8.22
CA LYS A 34 -4.39 -2.37 -8.74
C LYS A 34 -5.19 -1.16 -8.26
N TRP A 35 -4.49 -0.16 -7.75
CA TRP A 35 -5.07 0.99 -7.09
C TRP A 35 -4.40 2.27 -7.59
N ILE A 36 -5.21 3.25 -7.97
CA ILE A 36 -4.77 4.57 -8.44
C ILE A 36 -4.90 5.52 -7.24
N PRO A 37 -3.84 6.26 -6.87
CA PRO A 37 -3.93 7.32 -5.86
C PRO A 37 -5.07 8.30 -6.16
N ALA A 38 -5.78 8.78 -5.14
CA ALA A 38 -6.93 9.65 -5.33
C ALA A 38 -6.92 10.86 -4.41
N GLY A 39 -7.42 12.00 -4.92
CA GLY A 39 -7.44 13.27 -4.18
C GLY A 39 -6.04 13.70 -3.77
N ASP A 40 -5.91 14.32 -2.61
CA ASP A 40 -4.65 14.82 -2.04
C ASP A 40 -3.56 13.73 -1.89
N SER A 41 -3.94 12.46 -1.92
CA SER A 41 -3.00 11.33 -1.88
C SER A 41 -2.22 11.12 -3.17
N ALA A 42 -2.73 11.63 -4.30
CA ALA A 42 -2.01 11.63 -5.56
C ALA A 42 -0.78 12.55 -5.46
N ASP A 43 -0.98 13.75 -4.94
CA ASP A 43 0.06 14.77 -4.79
C ASP A 43 1.12 14.30 -3.79
N SER A 44 0.69 13.72 -2.64
CA SER A 44 1.62 13.22 -1.62
C SER A 44 2.52 12.07 -2.10
N LEU A 45 2.10 11.33 -3.13
CA LEU A 45 2.87 10.22 -3.71
C LEU A 45 3.72 10.66 -4.90
N GLY A 46 3.82 11.97 -5.17
CA GLY A 46 4.66 12.53 -6.22
C GLY A 46 4.02 12.44 -7.62
N LEU A 47 2.69 12.34 -7.72
CA LEU A 47 2.03 12.34 -9.03
C LEU A 47 2.25 13.66 -9.77
N GLU A 48 2.32 14.79 -9.06
CA GLU A 48 2.62 16.10 -9.66
C GLU A 48 3.96 16.08 -10.42
N ASP A 49 5.01 15.53 -9.81
CA ASP A 49 6.33 15.40 -10.45
C ASP A 49 6.27 14.48 -11.68
N LEU A 50 5.46 13.42 -11.62
CA LEU A 50 5.26 12.50 -12.75
C LEU A 50 4.42 13.12 -13.87
N GLU A 51 3.47 14.00 -13.56
CA GLU A 51 2.67 14.75 -14.54
C GLU A 51 3.54 15.67 -15.39
N GLU A 52 4.56 16.32 -14.78
CA GLU A 52 5.55 17.11 -15.52
C GLU A 52 6.36 16.26 -16.52
N LEU A 53 6.52 14.96 -16.21
CA LEU A 53 7.17 13.97 -17.06
C LEU A 53 6.19 13.29 -18.05
N GLY A 54 4.95 13.77 -18.13
CA GLY A 54 3.93 13.32 -19.09
C GLY A 54 3.12 12.10 -18.64
N VAL A 55 3.17 11.74 -17.36
CA VAL A 55 2.32 10.69 -16.78
C VAL A 55 0.96 11.28 -16.45
N GLY A 56 -0.14 10.73 -16.97
CA GLY A 56 -1.48 11.24 -16.66
C GLY A 56 -1.92 10.92 -15.22
N ALA A 57 -3.03 11.51 -14.78
CA ALA A 57 -3.59 11.31 -13.44
C ALA A 57 -3.87 9.83 -13.07
N ASP A 58 -4.19 8.98 -14.05
CA ASP A 58 -4.40 7.54 -13.85
C ASP A 58 -3.15 6.68 -14.21
N GLY A 59 -2.04 7.36 -14.49
CA GLY A 59 -0.79 6.76 -14.94
C GLY A 59 -0.05 6.06 -13.82
N MET A 60 -0.14 6.56 -12.58
CA MET A 60 0.47 5.90 -11.42
C MET A 60 -0.48 4.87 -10.80
N VAL A 61 0.02 3.65 -10.61
CA VAL A 61 -0.74 2.55 -10.04
C VAL A 61 0.09 1.81 -9.00
N MET A 62 -0.50 1.58 -7.84
CA MET A 62 0.02 0.70 -6.81
C MET A 62 -0.66 -0.67 -6.92
N GLU A 63 0.13 -1.72 -7.16
CA GLU A 63 -0.33 -3.10 -7.24
C GLU A 63 0.05 -3.86 -5.97
N PHE A 64 -0.95 -4.30 -5.20
CA PHE A 64 -0.77 -5.23 -4.08
C PHE A 64 -0.91 -6.65 -4.60
N THR A 65 0.16 -7.44 -4.51
CA THR A 65 0.21 -8.79 -5.06
C THR A 65 -0.06 -9.86 -3.99
N LYS A 66 -0.55 -11.03 -4.42
CA LYS A 66 -0.87 -12.15 -3.49
C LYS A 66 0.34 -12.67 -2.72
N ASP A 67 1.54 -12.56 -3.27
CA ASP A 67 2.78 -12.93 -2.60
C ASP A 67 3.21 -11.93 -1.52
N GLY A 68 2.52 -10.78 -1.40
CA GLY A 68 2.80 -9.77 -0.38
C GLY A 68 3.83 -8.73 -0.81
N LYS A 69 3.92 -8.43 -2.11
CA LYS A 69 4.72 -7.34 -2.64
C LYS A 69 3.82 -6.17 -3.04
N VAL A 70 4.38 -4.98 -3.01
CA VAL A 70 3.78 -3.79 -3.58
C VAL A 70 4.61 -3.42 -4.80
N LYS A 71 3.96 -3.26 -5.95
CA LYS A 71 4.62 -2.78 -7.16
C LYS A 71 4.10 -1.41 -7.52
N LEU A 72 4.98 -0.51 -7.94
CA LEU A 72 4.62 0.75 -8.56
C LEU A 72 4.67 0.58 -10.06
N LEU A 73 3.59 0.99 -10.72
CA LEU A 73 3.48 0.99 -12.17
C LEU A 73 3.23 2.42 -12.65
N VAL A 74 3.90 2.78 -13.74
CA VAL A 74 3.66 4.01 -14.50
C VAL A 74 3.17 3.62 -15.88
N ASN A 75 1.97 4.08 -16.26
CA ASN A 75 1.30 3.71 -17.52
C ASN A 75 1.25 2.18 -17.75
N ASP A 76 0.89 1.44 -16.69
CA ASP A 76 0.82 -0.04 -16.63
C ASP A 76 2.14 -0.79 -16.81
N LYS A 77 3.27 -0.10 -16.84
CA LYS A 77 4.60 -0.70 -16.84
C LYS A 77 5.28 -0.56 -15.47
N PRO A 78 6.19 -1.46 -15.10
CA PRO A 78 7.02 -1.29 -13.92
C PRO A 78 7.68 0.09 -13.91
N ILE A 79 7.74 0.75 -12.75
CA ILE A 79 8.33 2.09 -12.64
C ILE A 79 9.82 2.09 -13.05
N GLU A 80 10.50 0.95 -12.95
CA GLU A 80 11.86 0.76 -13.42
C GLU A 80 11.99 1.04 -14.93
N ASP A 81 11.04 0.58 -15.75
CA ASP A 81 11.04 0.84 -17.20
C ASP A 81 10.94 2.34 -17.50
N PHE A 82 10.21 3.07 -16.66
CA PHE A 82 10.07 4.52 -16.76
C PHE A 82 11.39 5.22 -16.42
N PHE A 83 12.05 4.85 -15.31
CA PHE A 83 13.36 5.41 -14.96
C PHE A 83 14.44 5.06 -15.98
N VAL A 84 14.46 3.84 -16.52
CA VAL A 84 15.37 3.48 -17.62
C VAL A 84 15.20 4.42 -18.81
N GLY A 85 13.95 4.68 -19.23
CA GLY A 85 13.67 5.60 -20.33
C GLY A 85 14.23 7.00 -20.09
N ILE A 86 14.00 7.55 -18.89
CA ILE A 86 14.52 8.86 -18.49
C ILE A 86 16.05 8.89 -18.54
N LEU A 87 16.72 7.90 -17.94
CA LEU A 87 18.19 7.84 -17.86
C LEU A 87 18.84 7.68 -19.24
N LEU A 88 18.21 6.94 -20.15
CA LEU A 88 18.62 6.86 -21.55
C LEU A 88 18.51 8.22 -22.25
N ASP A 89 17.44 8.97 -22.02
CA ASP A 89 17.26 10.32 -22.56
C ASP A 89 18.31 11.31 -22.03
N PHE A 90 18.80 11.10 -20.79
CA PHE A 90 19.95 11.81 -20.23
C PHE A 90 21.32 11.35 -20.79
N GLY A 91 21.34 10.37 -21.69
CA GLY A 91 22.52 9.93 -22.41
C GLY A 91 23.31 8.79 -21.75
N MET A 92 22.74 8.11 -20.75
CA MET A 92 23.34 6.91 -20.18
C MET A 92 23.27 5.73 -21.14
N SER A 93 24.17 4.76 -21.01
CA SER A 93 24.04 3.50 -21.75
C SER A 93 22.91 2.63 -21.16
N GLN A 94 22.37 1.71 -21.96
CA GLN A 94 21.32 0.79 -21.53
C GLN A 94 21.67 0.05 -20.22
N SER A 95 22.89 -0.48 -20.13
CA SER A 95 23.31 -1.23 -18.93
C SER A 95 23.43 -0.36 -17.69
N GLU A 96 23.91 0.89 -17.84
CA GLU A 96 24.04 1.79 -16.70
C GLU A 96 22.65 2.29 -16.24
N ALA A 97 21.76 2.57 -17.19
CA ALA A 97 20.38 2.97 -16.91
C ALA A 97 19.60 1.87 -16.20
N GLU A 98 19.74 0.60 -16.62
CA GLU A 98 19.08 -0.53 -15.97
C GLU A 98 19.55 -0.77 -14.53
N GLU A 99 20.85 -0.64 -14.27
CA GLU A 99 21.38 -0.80 -12.91
C GLU A 99 20.95 0.37 -12.00
N ALA A 100 21.08 1.60 -12.49
CA ALA A 100 20.62 2.78 -11.74
C ALA A 100 19.11 2.74 -11.48
N ALA A 101 18.29 2.32 -12.44
CA ALA A 101 16.85 2.19 -12.26
C ALA A 101 16.47 1.11 -11.23
N LYS A 102 17.26 0.03 -11.10
CA LYS A 102 17.05 -0.98 -10.04
C LYS A 102 17.38 -0.43 -8.66
N GLU A 103 18.43 0.38 -8.53
CA GLU A 103 18.75 1.06 -7.26
C GLU A 103 17.67 2.08 -6.88
N MET A 104 17.04 2.71 -7.88
CA MET A 104 15.89 3.61 -7.69
C MET A 104 14.54 2.89 -7.54
N ALA A 105 14.50 1.57 -7.76
CA ALA A 105 13.27 0.80 -7.70
C ALA A 105 12.79 0.65 -6.26
N PHE A 106 11.49 0.83 -6.04
CA PHE A 106 10.88 0.65 -4.73
C PHE A 106 10.75 -0.84 -4.40
N ASP A 107 11.59 -1.36 -3.49
CA ASP A 107 11.36 -2.67 -2.89
C ASP A 107 10.47 -2.54 -1.66
N MET A 108 9.20 -2.90 -1.82
CA MET A 108 8.21 -2.81 -0.78
C MET A 108 7.41 -4.11 -0.66
N THR A 109 7.29 -4.59 0.57
CA THR A 109 6.48 -5.75 0.91
C THR A 109 5.41 -5.38 1.92
N TYR A 110 4.37 -6.18 2.00
CA TYR A 110 3.28 -5.93 2.94
C TYR A 110 2.72 -7.21 3.55
N LYS A 111 2.17 -7.05 4.77
CA LYS A 111 1.43 -8.09 5.49
C LYS A 111 0.12 -7.51 6.01
N VAL A 112 -0.92 -8.34 5.98
CA VAL A 112 -2.27 -7.99 6.46
C VAL A 112 -2.66 -8.92 7.59
N ASN A 113 -3.19 -8.35 8.67
CA ASN A 113 -3.79 -9.10 9.77
C ASN A 113 -5.11 -8.42 10.18
N GLY A 114 -6.22 -8.90 9.61
CA GLY A 114 -7.52 -8.23 9.75
C GLY A 114 -7.52 -6.90 9.01
N ASP A 115 -7.85 -5.82 9.71
CA ASP A 115 -7.84 -4.44 9.22
C ASP A 115 -6.47 -3.75 9.35
N LYS A 116 -5.48 -4.44 9.94
CA LYS A 116 -4.11 -3.92 10.06
C LYS A 116 -3.28 -4.28 8.83
N ILE A 117 -2.46 -3.33 8.42
CA ILE A 117 -1.43 -3.51 7.41
C ILE A 117 -0.08 -3.14 8.00
N SER A 118 0.95 -3.90 7.64
CA SER A 118 2.35 -3.59 7.90
C SER A 118 3.05 -3.55 6.55
N MET A 119 3.68 -2.42 6.23
CA MET A 119 4.43 -2.21 5.00
C MET A 119 5.90 -2.10 5.36
N THR A 120 6.73 -2.88 4.68
CA THR A 120 8.17 -2.91 4.88
C THR A 120 8.84 -2.44 3.60
N SER A 121 9.55 -1.32 3.65
CA SER A 121 10.44 -0.85 2.59
C SER A 121 11.85 -1.39 2.84
N ASN A 122 12.57 -1.69 1.75
CA ASN A 122 14.01 -1.90 1.79
C ASN A 122 14.67 -0.81 0.94
N MET A 123 15.51 0.01 1.57
CA MET A 123 16.30 1.03 0.88
C MET A 123 17.74 0.86 1.34
N ASP A 124 18.65 0.66 0.40
CA ASP A 124 20.08 0.46 0.66
C ASP A 124 20.41 -0.68 1.66
N GLY A 125 19.56 -1.71 1.71
CA GLY A 125 19.71 -2.85 2.62
C GLY A 125 19.21 -2.60 4.04
N GLU A 126 18.75 -1.39 4.35
CA GLU A 126 18.04 -1.07 5.59
C GLU A 126 16.54 -1.30 5.38
N THR A 127 15.91 -2.01 6.32
CA THR A 127 14.47 -2.23 6.28
C THR A 127 13.77 -1.38 7.31
N GLU A 128 12.85 -0.54 6.84
CA GLU A 128 11.93 0.19 7.68
C GLU A 128 10.55 -0.46 7.60
N THR A 129 9.81 -0.49 8.70
CA THR A 129 8.46 -1.04 8.73
C THR A 129 7.51 -0.05 9.37
N VAL A 130 6.49 0.30 8.60
CA VAL A 130 5.39 1.17 9.03
C VAL A 130 4.15 0.30 9.23
N GLU A 131 3.47 0.52 10.35
CA GLU A 131 2.20 -0.14 10.66
C GLU A 131 1.04 0.84 10.49
N GLY A 132 -0.09 0.32 10.05
CA GLY A 132 -1.30 1.10 9.86
C GLY A 132 -2.54 0.27 9.83
N THR A 133 -3.62 0.91 9.40
CA THR A 133 -4.90 0.26 9.14
C THR A 133 -5.36 0.54 7.72
N PHE A 134 -6.19 -0.34 7.17
CA PHE A 134 -6.81 -0.10 5.88
C PHE A 134 -8.29 -0.47 5.91
N LYS A 135 -9.03 0.16 5.01
CA LYS A 135 -10.46 -0.09 4.80
C LYS A 135 -10.75 -0.08 3.31
N ILE A 136 -11.55 -1.05 2.88
CA ILE A 136 -12.05 -1.11 1.51
C ILE A 136 -13.56 -0.92 1.55
N SER A 137 -14.05 0.03 0.75
CA SER A 137 -15.47 0.29 0.57
C SER A 137 -15.78 0.43 -0.92
N GLY A 138 -16.35 -0.63 -1.49
CA GLY A 138 -16.57 -0.73 -2.93
C GLY A 138 -15.25 -0.66 -3.70
N ASN A 139 -15.10 0.39 -4.52
CA ASN A 139 -13.91 0.63 -5.32
C ASN A 139 -12.91 1.59 -4.66
N ASN A 140 -13.09 1.92 -3.38
CA ASN A 140 -12.18 2.80 -2.66
C ASN A 140 -11.38 2.01 -1.62
N LEU A 141 -10.07 2.23 -1.60
CA LEU A 141 -9.16 1.81 -0.55
C LEU A 141 -8.72 3.05 0.23
N THR A 142 -8.81 2.98 1.55
CA THR A 142 -8.29 4.02 2.45
C THR A 142 -7.30 3.36 3.38
N MET A 143 -6.12 3.95 3.51
CA MET A 143 -5.05 3.50 4.39
C MET A 143 -4.73 4.61 5.38
N ASN A 144 -4.54 4.26 6.64
CA ASN A 144 -4.08 5.18 7.67
C ASN A 144 -2.75 4.65 8.21
N MET A 145 -1.67 5.39 7.96
CA MET A 145 -0.30 5.03 8.30
C MET A 145 0.38 6.27 8.88
N ASP A 146 1.03 6.14 10.04
CA ASP A 146 1.72 7.24 10.73
C ASP A 146 0.89 8.53 10.93
N GLY A 147 -0.42 8.39 11.07
CA GLY A 147 -1.35 9.52 11.26
C GLY A 147 -1.81 10.19 9.96
N GLU A 148 -1.27 9.79 8.82
CA GLU A 148 -1.71 10.25 7.50
C GLU A 148 -2.76 9.32 6.90
N THR A 149 -3.69 9.89 6.14
CA THR A 149 -4.72 9.11 5.45
C THR A 149 -4.48 9.17 3.96
N ILE A 150 -4.20 8.01 3.37
CA ILE A 150 -3.96 7.82 1.94
C ILE A 150 -5.18 7.15 1.33
N THR A 151 -5.69 7.70 0.23
CA THR A 151 -6.86 7.16 -0.47
C THR A 151 -6.53 6.76 -1.90
N PHE A 152 -7.14 5.67 -2.33
CA PHE A 152 -6.99 5.12 -3.66
C PHE A 152 -8.33 4.71 -4.24
N LYS A 153 -8.42 4.73 -5.56
CA LYS A 153 -9.50 4.14 -6.34
C LYS A 153 -9.02 2.88 -7.03
N LYS A 154 -9.89 1.89 -7.13
CA LYS A 154 -9.61 0.67 -7.87
C LYS A 154 -9.44 1.00 -9.36
N LYS A 155 -8.37 0.48 -9.97
CA LYS A 155 -8.14 0.55 -11.42
C LYS A 155 -9.07 -0.39 -12.19
#